data_AF-A0A7Y5YKM9-F1
#
_entry.id   AF-A0A7Y5YKM9-F1
#
_cell.length_a   1.000
_cell.length_b   1.000
_cell.length_c   1.000
_cell.angle_alpha   90.00
_cell.angle_beta   90.00
_cell.angle_gamma   90.00
#
_symmetry.space_group_name_H-M   'P 1'
#
loop_
_entity.id
_entity.type
_entity.pdbx_description
1 polymer ?
#
loop_
_entity_poly.entity_id
_entity_poly.type
_entity_poly.pdbx_seq_one_letter_code
_entity_poly.pdbx_strand_id
1 'polypeptide(L)'
;MNPNIPSIDQLKEIALPAPVSYAPQTWGWWALLSVLVLSALIIGVRRYWQWRRDRYRREALVRLTQLQKRSDDLNALRELPELLKRVALSLPAKHGPCRSCRGLRSFDFDFKKQDQKIAALGSSCTGAAALHKEDWQAFLQRHIKQPLPADFSQQMALLAYAPESTLRALPAEHRQHLFDTCKLWVEHHHVAA
;
A
#
# COMPACT_ATOMS: atom_id res chain seq x y z
N MET A 1 93.71 29.31 -10.51
CA MET A 1 92.54 29.80 -9.76
C MET A 1 91.62 28.61 -9.54
N ASN A 2 91.72 27.97 -8.38
CA ASN A 2 90.95 26.77 -8.05
C ASN A 2 89.61 27.22 -7.46
N PRO A 3 88.44 26.86 -8.02
CA PRO A 3 87.17 27.28 -7.47
C PRO A 3 86.96 26.60 -6.11
N ASN A 4 86.74 27.40 -5.07
CA ASN A 4 86.39 26.93 -3.75
C ASN A 4 84.92 26.47 -3.79
N ILE A 5 84.70 25.20 -4.12
CA ILE A 5 83.36 24.60 -4.16
C ILE A 5 83.06 24.08 -2.74
N PRO A 6 82.11 24.69 -2.02
CA PRO A 6 81.80 24.27 -0.65
C PRO A 6 81.29 22.82 -0.63
N SER A 7 81.81 22.04 0.31
CA SER A 7 81.58 20.59 0.42
C SER A 7 80.12 20.26 0.78
N ILE A 8 79.58 19.24 0.12
CA ILE A 8 78.19 18.74 0.25
C ILE A 8 77.87 18.26 1.68
N ASP A 9 78.87 17.98 2.52
CA ASP A 9 78.71 17.61 3.93
C ASP A 9 78.05 18.69 4.80
N GLN A 10 77.89 19.92 4.29
CA GLN A 10 77.10 20.96 4.94
C GLN A 10 75.57 20.79 4.77
N LEU A 11 75.11 19.87 3.92
CA LEU A 11 73.70 19.52 3.80
C LEU A 11 73.27 18.65 4.97
N LYS A 12 72.89 19.32 6.07
CA LYS A 12 72.27 18.70 7.23
C LYS A 12 70.90 18.14 6.84
N GLU A 13 70.80 16.82 6.71
CA GLU A 13 69.53 16.11 6.48
C GLU A 13 68.51 16.48 7.56
N ILE A 14 67.43 17.13 7.15
CA ILE A 14 66.29 17.42 8.01
C ILE A 14 65.55 16.09 8.17
N ALA A 15 65.56 15.53 9.40
CA ALA A 15 64.77 14.35 9.72
C ALA A 15 63.31 14.58 9.32
N LEU A 16 62.75 13.67 8.50
CA LEU A 16 61.38 13.79 8.03
C LEU A 16 60.42 13.91 9.22
N PRO A 17 59.46 14.87 9.20
CA PRO A 17 58.46 14.93 10.25
C PRO A 17 57.70 13.61 10.27
N ALA A 18 57.38 13.11 11.47
CA ALA A 18 56.50 11.97 11.61
C ALA A 18 55.24 12.19 10.77
N PRO A 19 54.78 11.18 10.00
CA PRO A 19 53.71 11.35 9.04
C PRO A 19 52.48 11.95 9.73
N VAL A 20 52.12 13.16 9.31
CA VAL A 20 50.93 13.85 9.82
C VAL A 20 49.74 12.98 9.45
N SER A 21 48.95 12.60 10.46
CA SER A 21 47.72 11.86 10.20
C SER A 21 46.77 12.74 9.41
N TYR A 22 46.67 12.48 8.10
CA TYR A 22 45.72 13.13 7.19
C TYR A 22 44.26 12.72 7.44
N ALA A 23 43.99 11.89 8.45
CA ALA A 23 42.65 11.56 8.87
C ALA A 23 42.18 12.61 9.89
N PRO A 24 41.31 13.58 9.53
CA PRO A 24 40.65 14.39 10.54
C PRO A 24 39.75 13.47 11.35
N GLN A 25 40.16 13.13 12.58
CA GLN A 25 39.34 12.39 13.53
C GLN A 25 38.26 13.31 14.10
N THR A 26 37.38 13.77 13.21
CA THR A 26 36.23 14.59 13.56
C THR A 26 35.03 13.68 13.80
N TRP A 27 34.31 13.97 14.88
CA TRP A 27 32.94 13.54 15.17
C TRP A 27 31.97 13.58 13.97
N GLY A 28 32.29 14.32 12.91
CA GLY A 28 31.53 14.37 11.66
C GLY A 28 31.33 13.02 10.98
N TRP A 29 32.32 12.11 11.00
CA TRP A 29 32.14 10.76 10.41
C TRP A 29 31.13 9.93 11.18
N TRP A 30 31.13 10.02 12.51
CA TRP A 30 30.12 9.36 13.34
C TRP A 30 28.73 9.96 13.14
N ALA A 31 28.63 11.27 12.97
CA ALA A 31 27.38 11.93 12.62
C ALA A 31 26.85 11.45 11.25
N LEU A 32 27.71 11.38 10.23
CA LEU A 32 27.36 10.86 8.90
C LEU A 32 26.94 9.39 8.95
N LEU A 33 27.68 8.55 9.68
CA LEU A 33 27.34 7.13 9.86
C LEU A 33 25.99 6.99 10.56
N SER A 34 25.73 7.75 11.62
CA SER A 34 24.46 7.74 12.33
C SER A 34 23.29 8.12 11.41
N VAL A 35 23.43 9.18 10.61
CA VAL A 35 22.43 9.58 9.61
C VAL A 35 22.22 8.48 8.55
N LEU A 36 23.29 7.85 8.08
CA LEU A 36 23.20 6.76 7.10
C LEU A 36 22.48 5.54 7.68
N VAL A 37 22.80 5.14 8.91
CA VAL A 37 22.12 4.03 9.59
C VAL A 37 20.65 4.37 9.85
N LEU A 38 20.35 5.57 10.34
CA LEU A 38 18.99 6.00 10.62
C LEU A 38 18.15 6.04 9.33
N SER A 39 18.71 6.58 8.24
CA SER A 39 18.03 6.61 6.95
C SER A 39 17.78 5.21 6.40
N ALA A 40 18.77 4.30 6.46
CA ALA A 40 18.61 2.92 6.07
C ALA A 40 17.52 2.20 6.89
N LEU A 41 17.47 2.46 8.21
CA LEU A 41 16.46 1.89 9.10
C LEU A 41 15.06 2.43 8.79
N ILE A 42 14.93 3.74 8.56
CA ILE A 42 13.65 4.36 8.17
C ILE A 42 13.17 3.78 6.83
N ILE A 43 14.06 3.68 5.83
CA ILE A 43 13.73 3.09 4.53
C ILE A 43 13.34 1.63 4.68
N GLY A 44 14.11 0.85 5.45
CA GLY A 44 13.83 -0.56 5.72
C GLY A 44 12.48 -0.78 6.40
N VAL A 45 12.16 0.00 7.44
CA VAL A 45 10.86 -0.04 8.12
C VAL A 45 9.74 0.35 7.17
N ARG A 46 9.88 1.45 6.40
CA ARG A 46 8.86 1.85 5.41
C ARG A 46 8.62 0.77 4.35
N ARG A 47 9.70 0.19 3.82
CA ARG A 47 9.66 -0.90 2.85
C ARG A 47 8.99 -2.14 3.43
N TYR A 48 9.31 -2.50 4.67
CA TYR A 48 8.70 -3.63 5.37
C TYR A 48 7.21 -3.42 5.61
N TRP A 49 6.81 -2.22 6.03
CA TRP A 49 5.41 -1.86 6.24
C TRP A 49 4.62 -1.88 4.93
N GLN A 50 5.20 -1.37 3.83
CA GLN A 50 4.62 -1.50 2.49
C GLN A 50 4.49 -2.97 2.09
N TRP A 51 5.54 -3.77 2.28
CA TRP A 51 5.50 -5.21 1.95
C TRP A 51 4.47 -5.98 2.78
N ARG A 52 4.27 -5.64 4.05
CA ARG A 52 3.25 -6.25 4.91
C ARG A 52 1.84 -5.92 4.44
N ARG A 53 1.60 -4.70 3.95
CA ARG A 53 0.33 -4.32 3.29
C ARG A 53 0.12 -5.09 1.98
N ASP A 54 1.19 -5.30 1.22
CA ASP A 54 1.14 -6.05 -0.04
C ASP A 54 0.87 -7.55 0.15
N ARG A 55 1.05 -8.12 1.35
CA ARG A 55 0.71 -9.53 1.61
C ARG A 55 -0.76 -9.83 1.37
N TYR A 56 -1.67 -8.97 1.83
CA TYR A 56 -3.11 -9.13 1.60
C TYR A 56 -3.44 -9.14 0.11
N ARG A 57 -2.79 -8.27 -0.67
CA ARG A 57 -2.94 -8.24 -2.13
C ARG A 57 -2.46 -9.54 -2.77
N ARG A 58 -1.31 -10.06 -2.33
CA ARG A 58 -0.77 -11.33 -2.87
C ARG A 58 -1.71 -12.50 -2.56
N GLU A 59 -2.23 -12.58 -1.34
CA GLU A 59 -3.19 -13.61 -0.95
C GLU A 59 -4.49 -13.51 -1.76
N ALA A 60 -5.01 -12.30 -1.97
CA ALA A 60 -6.18 -12.06 -2.81
C ALA A 60 -5.95 -12.51 -4.25
N LEU A 61 -4.78 -12.19 -4.85
CA LEU A 61 -4.44 -12.62 -6.21
C LEU A 61 -4.29 -14.15 -6.32
N VAL A 62 -3.67 -14.80 -5.33
CA VAL A 62 -3.58 -16.26 -5.30
C VAL A 62 -4.97 -16.90 -5.23
N ARG A 63 -5.86 -16.38 -4.38
CA ARG A 63 -7.25 -16.88 -4.31
C ARG A 63 -8.03 -16.62 -5.61
N LEU A 64 -7.85 -15.46 -6.23
CA LEU A 64 -8.50 -15.11 -7.49
C LEU A 64 -8.02 -16.05 -8.61
N THR A 65 -6.71 -16.29 -8.74
CA THR A 65 -6.18 -17.24 -9.73
C THR A 65 -6.64 -18.68 -9.47
N GLN A 66 -6.81 -19.08 -8.22
CA GLN A 66 -7.39 -20.39 -7.88
C GLN A 66 -8.86 -20.50 -8.30
N LEU A 67 -9.65 -19.44 -8.10
CA LEU A 67 -11.04 -19.35 -8.55
C LEU A 67 -11.15 -19.33 -10.08
N GLN A 68 -10.24 -18.61 -10.77
CA GLN A 68 -10.20 -18.55 -12.22
C GLN A 68 -9.96 -19.93 -12.86
N LYS A 69 -9.14 -20.79 -12.23
CA LYS A 69 -8.95 -22.19 -12.67
C LYS A 69 -10.22 -23.03 -12.54
N ARG A 70 -11.15 -22.64 -11.68
CA ARG A 70 -12.45 -23.28 -11.48
C ARG A 70 -13.58 -22.42 -12.03
N SER A 71 -13.34 -21.63 -13.08
CA SER A 71 -14.33 -20.72 -13.67
C SER A 71 -15.61 -21.41 -14.16
N ASP A 72 -15.56 -22.73 -14.40
CA ASP A 72 -16.70 -23.58 -14.75
C ASP A 72 -17.59 -23.96 -13.57
N ASP A 73 -17.12 -23.77 -12.34
CA ASP A 73 -17.93 -23.95 -11.14
C ASP A 73 -18.76 -22.67 -10.87
N LEU A 74 -20.07 -22.84 -10.71
CA LEU A 74 -20.98 -21.73 -10.41
C LEU A 74 -20.66 -21.06 -9.06
N ASN A 75 -20.12 -21.84 -8.12
CA ASN A 75 -19.68 -21.31 -6.84
C ASN A 75 -18.50 -20.34 -7.02
N ALA A 76 -17.58 -20.61 -7.94
CA ALA A 76 -16.45 -19.71 -8.21
C ALA A 76 -16.91 -18.35 -8.75
N LEU A 77 -17.98 -18.32 -9.56
CA LEU A 77 -18.58 -17.09 -10.05
C LEU A 77 -19.27 -16.29 -8.94
N ARG A 78 -19.91 -16.96 -7.97
CA ARG A 78 -20.56 -16.30 -6.82
C ARG A 78 -19.57 -15.78 -5.78
N GLU A 79 -18.45 -16.47 -5.59
CA GLU A 79 -17.42 -16.05 -4.64
C GLU A 79 -16.60 -14.85 -5.13
N LEU A 80 -16.56 -14.62 -6.44
CA LEU A 80 -15.76 -13.55 -7.05
C LEU A 80 -16.19 -12.14 -6.58
N PRO A 81 -17.47 -11.74 -6.61
CA PRO A 81 -17.93 -10.47 -6.06
C PRO A 81 -17.67 -10.33 -4.55
N GLU A 82 -17.79 -11.41 -3.78
CA GLU A 82 -17.49 -11.38 -2.35
C GLU A 82 -16.01 -11.12 -2.08
N LEU A 83 -15.13 -11.79 -2.81
CA LEU A 83 -13.69 -11.61 -2.67
C LEU A 83 -13.30 -10.17 -3.03
N LEU A 84 -13.83 -9.63 -4.13
CA LEU A 84 -13.63 -8.24 -4.52
C LEU A 84 -14.10 -7.28 -3.42
N LYS A 85 -15.28 -7.53 -2.83
CA LYS A 85 -15.82 -6.72 -1.73
C LYS A 85 -14.95 -6.80 -0.47
N ARG A 86 -14.44 -7.98 -0.10
CA ARG A 86 -13.51 -8.14 1.03
C ARG A 86 -12.20 -7.40 0.78
N VAL A 87 -11.65 -7.48 -0.43
CA VAL A 87 -10.46 -6.72 -0.84
C VAL A 87 -10.76 -5.22 -0.72
N ALA A 88 -11.88 -4.76 -1.26
CA ALA A 88 -12.32 -3.37 -1.19
C ALA A 88 -12.46 -2.84 0.24
N LEU A 89 -13.03 -3.65 1.15
CA LEU A 89 -13.16 -3.32 2.58
C LEU A 89 -11.81 -3.26 3.29
N SER A 90 -10.80 -4.00 2.81
CA SER A 90 -9.44 -3.99 3.35
C SER A 90 -8.62 -2.76 2.93
N LEU A 91 -9.10 -1.96 1.96
CA LEU A 91 -8.41 -0.73 1.61
C LEU A 91 -8.51 0.26 2.78
N PRO A 92 -7.40 0.92 3.16
CA PRO A 92 -7.47 2.09 4.00
C PRO A 92 -8.23 3.13 3.20
N ALA A 93 -9.49 3.35 3.55
CA ALA A 93 -10.27 4.37 2.91
C ALA A 93 -9.54 5.69 3.11
N LYS A 94 -9.10 6.32 2.02
CA LYS A 94 -8.49 7.65 2.01
C LYS A 94 -9.61 8.66 2.28
N HIS A 95 -10.21 8.58 3.45
CA HIS A 95 -11.01 9.68 3.98
C HIS A 95 -10.01 10.78 4.32
N GLY A 96 -10.17 11.94 3.67
CA GLY A 96 -9.41 13.13 4.05
C GLY A 96 -9.55 13.36 5.55
N PRO A 97 -8.55 13.97 6.22
CA PRO A 97 -8.63 14.21 7.65
C PRO A 97 -9.92 14.99 7.91
N CYS A 98 -10.92 14.33 8.50
CA CYS A 98 -12.09 15.03 8.97
C CYS A 98 -11.56 15.96 10.08
N ARG A 99 -11.41 17.24 9.76
CA ARG A 99 -10.83 18.25 10.67
C ARG A 99 -11.63 18.36 11.97
N SER A 100 -12.86 17.84 12.05
CA SER A 100 -13.66 17.83 13.27
C SER A 100 -13.34 16.68 14.24
N CYS A 101 -12.62 15.63 13.85
CA CYS A 101 -12.33 14.49 14.74
C CYS A 101 -11.08 14.67 15.62
N ARG A 102 -10.44 15.85 15.64
CA ARG A 102 -9.26 16.14 16.48
C ARG A 102 -9.62 16.39 17.96
N GLY A 103 -10.77 15.89 18.43
CA GLY A 103 -11.32 16.21 19.74
C GLY A 103 -11.84 15.02 20.57
N LEU A 104 -11.85 13.79 20.05
CA LEU A 104 -12.32 12.65 20.84
C LEU A 104 -11.12 11.91 21.43
N ARG A 105 -10.64 12.44 22.56
CA ARG A 105 -9.98 11.63 23.58
C ARG A 105 -10.92 10.48 23.96
N SER A 106 -10.33 9.31 24.15
CA SER A 106 -10.87 8.12 24.82
C SER A 106 -12.16 8.37 25.61
N PHE A 107 -13.29 7.88 25.08
CA PHE A 107 -14.44 7.57 25.90
C PHE A 107 -14.49 6.04 26.05
N ASP A 108 -14.07 5.57 27.23
CA ASP A 108 -14.43 4.26 27.74
C ASP A 108 -15.97 4.22 27.86
N PHE A 109 -16.60 3.32 27.11
CA PHE A 109 -18.04 3.07 27.20
C PHE A 109 -18.28 1.85 28.08
N ASP A 110 -18.66 2.09 29.33
CA ASP A 110 -19.28 1.12 30.21
C ASP A 110 -20.73 0.89 29.75
N PHE A 111 -21.05 -0.37 29.43
CA PHE A 111 -22.32 -0.75 28.82
C PHE A 111 -23.38 -0.95 29.92
N LYS A 112 -24.03 0.13 30.35
CA LYS A 112 -25.26 0.00 31.14
C LYS A 112 -26.30 1.06 30.78
N LYS A 113 -27.30 0.59 30.02
CA LYS A 113 -28.69 1.07 30.05
C LYS A 113 -28.89 2.51 29.58
N GLN A 114 -29.24 2.70 28.30
CA GLN A 114 -30.35 3.62 27.99
C GLN A 114 -30.93 3.43 26.59
N ASP A 115 -32.22 3.11 26.60
CA ASP A 115 -33.18 3.25 25.52
C ASP A 115 -33.19 4.65 24.92
N GLN A 116 -33.33 4.67 23.59
CA GLN A 116 -34.22 5.55 22.86
C GLN A 116 -34.03 7.06 23.05
N LYS A 117 -33.31 7.66 22.08
CA LYS A 117 -33.59 8.93 21.37
C LYS A 117 -32.29 9.71 21.12
N ILE A 118 -31.52 9.28 20.12
CA ILE A 118 -30.57 10.14 19.41
C ILE A 118 -30.86 9.99 17.92
N ALA A 119 -31.95 10.62 17.48
CA ALA A 119 -32.03 11.12 16.12
C ALA A 119 -31.21 12.42 16.06
N ALA A 120 -30.46 12.60 14.97
CA ALA A 120 -29.60 13.74 14.68
C ALA A 120 -28.23 13.78 15.37
N LEU A 121 -27.35 12.86 14.98
CA LEU A 121 -25.92 13.15 14.77
C LEU A 121 -25.46 12.35 13.55
N GLY A 122 -25.65 12.96 12.38
CA GLY A 122 -25.09 12.47 11.13
C GLY A 122 -23.58 12.50 11.22
N SER A 123 -22.97 11.32 11.27
CA SER A 123 -21.57 11.13 10.97
C SER A 123 -21.47 9.97 10.02
N SER A 124 -21.44 10.30 8.73
CA SER A 124 -21.28 9.35 7.63
C SER A 124 -19.93 8.66 7.77
N CYS A 125 -19.90 7.58 8.54
CA CYS A 125 -18.88 6.57 8.42
C CYS A 125 -19.14 5.80 7.12
N THR A 126 -18.91 6.44 5.98
CA THR A 126 -18.90 5.78 4.67
C THR A 126 -17.59 4.99 4.54
N GLY A 127 -17.41 4.02 5.43
CA GLY A 127 -16.63 2.83 5.12
C GLY A 127 -17.46 2.00 4.13
N ALA A 128 -16.80 1.18 3.30
CA ALA A 128 -17.39 0.49 2.15
C ALA A 128 -18.67 -0.37 2.40
N ALA A 129 -19.17 -0.42 3.64
CA ALA A 129 -20.45 -0.99 4.04
C ALA A 129 -21.69 -0.17 3.62
N ALA A 130 -21.57 1.15 3.40
CA ALA A 130 -22.71 2.03 3.07
C ALA A 130 -22.82 2.44 1.59
N LEU A 131 -21.96 1.90 0.70
CA LEU A 131 -22.01 2.24 -0.72
C LEU A 131 -23.16 1.51 -1.42
N HIS A 132 -24.21 2.26 -1.74
CA HIS A 132 -25.30 1.84 -2.61
C HIS A 132 -24.78 1.62 -4.04
N LYS A 133 -25.59 1.00 -4.91
CA LYS A 133 -25.23 0.53 -6.27
C LYS A 133 -24.50 1.59 -7.14
N GLU A 134 -24.85 2.86 -6.99
CA GLU A 134 -24.34 3.99 -7.78
C GLU A 134 -22.96 4.48 -7.30
N ASP A 135 -22.77 4.56 -5.97
CA ASP A 135 -21.51 4.99 -5.38
C ASP A 135 -20.39 3.97 -5.61
N TRP A 136 -20.75 2.68 -5.72
CA TRP A 136 -19.79 1.59 -5.82
C TRP A 136 -18.91 1.66 -7.08
N GLN A 137 -19.50 1.97 -8.24
CA GLN A 137 -18.75 2.14 -9.49
C GLN A 137 -17.74 3.29 -9.38
N ALA A 138 -18.16 4.43 -8.81
CA ALA A 138 -17.31 5.60 -8.61
C ALA A 138 -16.16 5.30 -7.64
N PHE A 139 -16.43 4.52 -6.59
CA PHE A 139 -15.41 4.04 -5.67
C PHE A 139 -14.36 3.17 -6.39
N LEU A 140 -14.79 2.16 -7.15
CA LEU A 140 -13.86 1.29 -7.87
C LEU A 140 -12.99 2.08 -8.86
N GLN A 141 -13.58 3.01 -9.62
CA GLN A 141 -12.87 3.88 -10.56
C GLN A 141 -11.88 4.82 -9.85
N ARG A 142 -12.21 5.32 -8.66
CA ARG A 142 -11.31 6.20 -7.88
C ARG A 142 -10.03 5.48 -7.44
N HIS A 143 -10.07 4.16 -7.32
CA HIS A 143 -8.96 3.34 -6.88
C HIS A 143 -8.07 2.79 -8.00
N ILE A 144 -8.44 3.01 -9.27
CA ILE A 144 -7.69 2.57 -10.46
C ILE A 144 -7.51 3.71 -11.48
N LYS A 145 -6.35 3.81 -12.13
CA LYS A 145 -6.10 4.84 -13.15
C LYS A 145 -6.71 4.53 -14.52
N GLN A 146 -6.96 3.25 -14.80
CA GLN A 146 -7.52 2.78 -16.06
C GLN A 146 -9.05 2.89 -16.04
N PRO A 147 -9.70 3.19 -17.18
CA PRO A 147 -11.15 3.25 -17.24
C PRO A 147 -11.73 1.84 -17.04
N LEU A 148 -12.57 1.70 -16.02
CA LEU A 148 -13.33 0.48 -15.76
C LEU A 148 -14.64 0.50 -16.57
N PRO A 149 -15.13 -0.65 -17.08
CA PRO A 149 -16.43 -0.69 -17.77
C PRO A 149 -17.55 -0.13 -16.90
N ALA A 150 -18.43 0.69 -17.49
CA ALA A 150 -19.50 1.39 -16.75
C ALA A 150 -20.47 0.43 -16.04
N ASP A 151 -20.71 -0.74 -16.64
CA ASP A 151 -21.62 -1.77 -16.11
C ASP A 151 -20.95 -2.76 -15.15
N PHE A 152 -19.66 -2.59 -14.82
CA PHE A 152 -18.91 -3.58 -14.04
C PHE A 152 -19.52 -3.83 -12.65
N SER A 153 -19.90 -2.77 -11.93
CA SER A 153 -20.62 -2.89 -10.65
C SER A 153 -21.92 -3.68 -10.77
N GLN A 154 -22.66 -3.46 -11.86
CA GLN A 154 -23.92 -4.13 -12.13
C GLN A 154 -23.69 -5.61 -12.45
N GLN A 155 -22.67 -5.92 -13.26
CA GLN A 155 -22.25 -7.29 -13.57
C GLN A 155 -21.87 -8.05 -12.28
N MET A 156 -21.14 -7.44 -11.36
CA MET A 156 -20.83 -8.06 -10.06
C MET A 156 -22.07 -8.32 -9.21
N ALA A 157 -23.02 -7.38 -9.19
CA ALA A 157 -24.30 -7.58 -8.50
C ALA A 157 -25.13 -8.71 -9.14
N LEU A 158 -25.13 -8.79 -10.47
CA LEU A 158 -25.74 -9.90 -11.18
C LEU A 158 -25.07 -11.23 -10.82
N LEU A 159 -23.74 -11.33 -10.77
CA LEU A 159 -23.08 -12.58 -10.38
C LEU A 159 -23.43 -13.01 -8.93
N ALA A 160 -23.61 -12.06 -8.02
CA ALA A 160 -23.95 -12.35 -6.63
C ALA A 160 -25.41 -12.81 -6.44
N TYR A 161 -26.36 -12.23 -7.19
CA TYR A 161 -27.79 -12.42 -6.97
C TYR A 161 -28.54 -13.15 -8.11
N ALA A 162 -27.89 -13.41 -9.25
CA ALA A 162 -28.56 -14.05 -10.39
C ALA A 162 -28.88 -15.54 -10.11
N PRO A 163 -29.98 -16.04 -10.71
CA PRO A 163 -30.33 -17.45 -10.64
C PRO A 163 -29.31 -18.31 -11.39
N GLU A 164 -29.15 -19.56 -10.96
CA GLU A 164 -28.13 -20.49 -11.49
C GLU A 164 -28.32 -20.78 -12.99
N SER A 165 -29.55 -20.71 -13.49
CA SER A 165 -29.86 -20.84 -14.91
C SER A 165 -29.19 -19.75 -15.74
N THR A 166 -29.22 -18.50 -15.28
CA THR A 166 -28.53 -17.38 -15.93
C THR A 166 -27.02 -17.52 -15.85
N LEU A 167 -26.50 -18.01 -14.71
CA LEU A 167 -25.07 -18.27 -14.53
C LEU A 167 -24.54 -19.40 -15.43
N ARG A 168 -25.34 -20.44 -15.68
CA ARG A 168 -24.99 -21.52 -16.63
C ARG A 168 -25.04 -21.09 -18.09
N ALA A 169 -25.91 -20.15 -18.42
CA ALA A 169 -26.04 -19.63 -19.78
C ALA A 169 -24.94 -18.64 -20.18
N LEU A 170 -24.08 -18.22 -19.23
CA LEU A 170 -23.00 -17.26 -19.47
C LEU A 170 -21.87 -17.89 -20.31
N PRO A 171 -21.52 -17.30 -21.47
CA PRO A 171 -20.41 -17.76 -22.29
C PRO A 171 -19.10 -17.82 -21.50
N ALA A 172 -18.26 -18.83 -21.77
CA ALA A 172 -16.96 -18.99 -21.12
C ALA A 172 -16.06 -17.75 -21.28
N GLU A 173 -16.10 -17.13 -22.47
CA GLU A 173 -15.39 -15.88 -22.78
C GLU A 173 -15.78 -14.74 -21.83
N HIS A 174 -17.09 -14.56 -21.58
CA HIS A 174 -17.58 -13.52 -20.69
C HIS A 174 -17.16 -13.78 -19.24
N ARG A 175 -17.17 -15.05 -18.81
CA ARG A 175 -16.70 -15.44 -17.48
C ARG A 175 -15.22 -15.06 -17.31
N GLN A 176 -14.36 -15.43 -18.27
CA GLN A 176 -12.93 -15.09 -18.23
C GLN A 176 -12.70 -13.58 -18.25
N HIS A 177 -13.41 -12.83 -19.10
CA HIS A 177 -13.31 -11.37 -19.14
C HIS A 177 -13.64 -10.70 -17.79
N LEU A 178 -14.63 -11.22 -17.05
CA LEU A 178 -14.94 -10.75 -15.71
C LEU A 178 -13.82 -11.06 -14.71
N PHE A 179 -13.24 -12.26 -14.74
CA PHE A 179 -12.09 -12.62 -13.92
C PHE A 179 -10.88 -11.74 -14.21
N ASP A 180 -10.58 -11.49 -15.49
CA ASP A 180 -9.44 -10.65 -15.90
C ASP A 180 -9.65 -9.20 -15.49
N THR A 181 -10.87 -8.67 -15.62
CA THR A 181 -11.20 -7.31 -15.16
C THR A 181 -11.04 -7.20 -13.63
N CYS A 182 -11.49 -8.21 -12.87
CA CYS A 182 -11.30 -8.25 -11.42
C CYS A 182 -9.81 -8.33 -11.05
N LYS A 183 -9.05 -9.18 -11.74
CA LYS A 183 -7.61 -9.32 -11.53
C LYS A 183 -6.89 -8.01 -11.82
N LEU A 184 -7.21 -7.35 -12.93
CA LEU A 184 -6.65 -6.06 -13.31
C LEU A 184 -6.93 -5.00 -12.23
N TRP A 185 -8.14 -4.98 -11.66
CA TRP A 185 -8.47 -4.09 -10.56
C TRP A 185 -7.68 -4.44 -9.29
N VAL A 186 -7.61 -5.72 -8.88
CA VAL A 186 -6.81 -6.15 -7.73
C VAL A 186 -5.31 -5.93 -7.94
N GLU A 187 -4.81 -5.88 -9.18
CA GLU A 187 -3.42 -5.56 -9.48
C GLU A 187 -3.14 -4.04 -9.49
N HIS A 188 -4.08 -3.23 -9.94
CA HIS A 188 -3.86 -1.79 -10.11
C HIS A 188 -4.48 -0.93 -9.01
N HIS A 189 -5.22 -1.53 -8.06
CA HIS A 189 -5.72 -0.79 -6.91
C HIS A 189 -4.56 -0.26 -6.07
N HIS A 190 -4.51 1.06 -5.89
CA HIS A 190 -3.48 1.70 -5.10
C HIS A 190 -3.78 1.57 -3.60
N VAL A 191 -3.11 0.64 -2.91
CA VAL A 191 -3.04 0.58 -1.44
C VAL A 191 -2.09 1.68 -0.94
N ALA A 192 -2.55 2.93 -1.01
CA ALA A 192 -1.90 4.13 -0.47
C ALA A 192 -0.37 4.23 -0.65
N ALA A 193 0.06 4.93 -1.70
CA ALA A 193 1.29 5.74 -1.63
C ALA A 193 1.11 6.86 -0.59
#